data_AF-A0A8S3GVL6-F1
#
_entry.id   AF-A0A8S3GVL6-F1
#
_cell.length_a   1.000
_cell.length_b   1.000
_cell.length_c   1.000
_cell.angle_alpha   90.00
_cell.angle_beta   90.00
_cell.angle_gamma   90.00
#
_symmetry.space_group_name_H-M   'P 1'
#
loop_
_entity.id
_entity.type
_entity.pdbx_description
1 polymer ?
#
loop_
_entity_poly.entity_id
_entity_poly.type
_entity_poly.pdbx_seq_one_letter_code
_entity_poly.pdbx_strand_id
1 'polypeptide(L)'
;MQFDGGPSLYILLNESLRAENREQLKPWFSFLKLFLTALYKLPSKNGTVWRGIKGVDLSTKYKTGTKFAWWGVSSCTTNVEVLELNQFL
;
A
#
# COMPACT_ATOMS: atom_id res chain seq x y z
N MET A 1 0.69 -14.63 27.40
CA MET A 1 -0.34 -14.37 26.37
C MET A 1 0.41 -13.99 25.11
N GLN A 2 0.53 -14.92 24.17
CA GLN A 2 1.24 -14.71 22.92
C GLN A 2 0.29 -13.89 22.04
N PHE A 3 0.65 -12.63 21.74
CA PHE A 3 -0.07 -11.89 20.72
C PHE A 3 0.38 -12.48 19.39
N ASP A 4 -0.45 -13.36 18.83
CA ASP A 4 -0.31 -13.82 17.45
C ASP A 4 -0.59 -12.58 16.59
N GLY A 5 0.46 -11.78 16.34
CA GLY A 5 0.37 -10.43 15.79
C GLY A 5 -0.47 -10.38 14.51
N GLY A 6 -1.75 -10.07 14.68
CA GLY A 6 -2.73 -10.06 13.60
C GLY A 6 -2.35 -9.12 12.46
N PRO A 7 -3.07 -9.19 11.33
CA PRO A 7 -2.77 -8.35 10.17
C PRO A 7 -2.79 -6.87 10.57
N SER A 8 -1.75 -6.16 10.14
CA SER A 8 -1.62 -4.73 10.43
C SER A 8 -2.74 -3.92 9.77
N LEU A 9 -2.96 -2.70 10.27
CA LEU A 9 -3.90 -1.74 9.67
C LEU A 9 -3.68 -1.59 8.15
N TYR A 10 -2.41 -1.55 7.72
CA TYR A 10 -2.04 -1.45 6.31
C TYR A 10 -2.48 -2.67 5.50
N ILE A 11 -2.35 -3.88 6.06
CA ILE A 11 -2.78 -5.12 5.41
C ILE A 11 -4.30 -5.11 5.25
N LEU A 12 -5.04 -4.92 6.35
CA LEU A 12 -6.50 -4.96 6.37
C LEU A 12 -7.15 -3.89 5.48
N LEU A 13 -6.63 -2.66 5.53
CA LEU A 13 -7.11 -1.56 4.68
C LEU A 13 -6.91 -1.89 3.21
N ASN A 14 -5.72 -2.35 2.84
CA ASN A 14 -5.40 -2.62 1.45
C ASN A 14 -6.12 -3.86 0.90
N GLU A 15 -6.41 -4.86 1.73
CA GLU A 15 -7.31 -5.95 1.37
C GLU A 15 -8.70 -5.42 1.03
N SER A 16 -9.26 -4.58 1.89
CA SER A 16 -10.59 -3.99 1.69
C SER A 16 -10.65 -3.07 0.45
N LEU A 17 -9.58 -2.32 0.18
CA LEU A 17 -9.47 -1.48 -1.02
C LEU A 17 -9.39 -2.29 -2.33
N ARG A 18 -8.74 -3.46 -2.28
CA ARG A 18 -8.62 -4.37 -3.43
C ARG A 18 -9.86 -5.25 -3.64
N ALA A 19 -10.70 -5.40 -2.63
CA ALA A 19 -11.89 -6.23 -2.71
C ALA A 19 -12.86 -5.73 -3.78
N GLU A 20 -13.37 -6.67 -4.59
CA GLU A 20 -14.42 -6.39 -5.58
C GLU A 20 -15.75 -6.02 -4.90
N ASN A 21 -16.04 -6.66 -3.76
CA ASN A 21 -17.20 -6.33 -2.94
C ASN A 21 -16.98 -4.98 -2.22
N ARG A 22 -17.59 -3.93 -2.76
CA ARG A 22 -17.44 -2.55 -2.25
C ARG A 22 -18.09 -2.31 -0.89
N GLU A 23 -18.95 -3.21 -0.41
CA GLU A 23 -19.50 -3.15 0.95
C GLU A 23 -18.40 -3.31 2.00
N GLN A 24 -17.32 -4.05 1.69
CA GLN A 24 -16.18 -4.22 2.59
C GLN A 24 -15.42 -2.92 2.84
N LEU A 25 -15.58 -1.92 1.97
CA LEU A 25 -14.90 -0.64 2.13
C LEU A 25 -15.67 0.34 3.02
N LYS A 26 -16.98 0.16 3.21
CA LYS A 26 -17.83 1.10 3.98
C LYS A 26 -17.33 1.35 5.41
N PRO A 27 -16.88 0.34 6.19
CA PRO A 27 -16.34 0.56 7.53
C PRO A 27 -15.11 1.48 7.55
N TRP A 28 -14.38 1.57 6.44
CA TRP A 28 -13.18 2.38 6.32
C TRP A 28 -13.44 3.84 5.97
N PHE A 29 -14.67 4.25 5.63
CA PHE A 29 -14.93 5.58 5.07
C PHE A 29 -14.50 6.73 6.00
N SER A 30 -14.79 6.64 7.29
CA SER A 30 -14.36 7.66 8.26
C SER A 30 -12.84 7.74 8.36
N PHE A 31 -12.16 6.60 8.36
CA PHE A 31 -10.70 6.53 8.35
C PHE A 31 -10.12 7.08 7.05
N LEU A 32 -10.65 6.68 5.89
CA LEU A 32 -10.21 7.16 4.58
C LEU A 32 -10.38 8.66 4.43
N LYS A 33 -11.50 9.22 4.91
CA LYS A 33 -11.71 10.66 4.94
C LYS A 33 -10.62 11.36 5.74
N LEU A 34 -10.32 10.87 6.95
CA LEU A 34 -9.27 11.43 7.80
C LEU A 34 -7.89 11.30 7.12
N PHE A 35 -7.53 10.10 6.66
CA PHE A 35 -6.25 9.77 6.07
C PHE A 35 -5.97 10.57 4.80
N LEU A 36 -6.92 10.61 3.85
CA LEU A 36 -6.77 11.35 2.60
C LEU A 36 -6.75 12.86 2.84
N THR A 37 -7.54 13.36 3.80
CA THR A 37 -7.51 14.79 4.17
C THR A 37 -6.15 15.17 4.77
N ALA A 38 -5.57 14.33 5.63
CA ALA A 38 -4.25 14.55 6.18
C ALA A 38 -3.17 14.49 5.08
N LEU A 39 -3.25 13.50 4.18
CA LEU A 39 -2.31 13.35 3.07
C LEU A 39 -2.32 14.57 2.15
N TYR A 40 -3.49 15.14 1.83
CA TYR A 40 -3.61 16.33 0.99
C TYR A 40 -3.00 17.59 1.62
N LYS A 41 -2.88 17.64 2.95
CA LYS A 41 -2.23 18.74 3.67
C LYS A 41 -0.71 18.63 3.74
N LEU A 42 -0.14 17.46 3.43
CA LEU A 42 1.30 17.25 3.44
C LEU A 42 1.94 17.78 2.14
N PRO A 43 3.20 18.24 2.18
CA PRO A 43 3.90 18.69 0.99
C PRO A 43 4.06 17.53 0.01
N SER A 44 3.71 17.78 -1.26
CA SER A 44 3.96 16.83 -2.34
C SER A 44 5.46 16.75 -2.64
N LYS A 45 5.96 15.54 -2.90
CA LYS A 45 7.33 15.30 -3.35
C LYS A 45 7.31 14.67 -4.73
N ASN A 46 8.09 15.24 -5.64
CA ASN A 46 8.34 14.68 -6.97
C ASN A 46 9.70 13.99 -6.96
N GLY A 47 9.76 12.78 -7.49
CA GLY A 47 11.00 12.02 -7.58
C GLY A 47 10.74 10.53 -7.78
N THR A 48 11.82 9.81 -8.04
CA THR A 48 11.79 8.35 -8.10
C THR A 48 11.63 7.79 -6.69
N VAL A 49 10.69 6.86 -6.55
CA VAL A 49 10.46 6.13 -5.30
C VAL A 49 10.49 4.64 -5.57
N TRP A 50 10.87 3.88 -4.55
CA TRP A 50 10.96 2.42 -4.58
C TRP A 50 9.94 1.80 -3.63
N ARG A 51 9.39 0.66 -4.02
CA ARG A 51 8.45 -0.12 -3.21
C ARG A 51 8.87 -1.58 -3.24
N GLY A 52 9.25 -2.12 -2.08
CA GLY A 52 9.54 -3.53 -1.91
C GLY A 52 8.27 -4.37 -1.92
N ILE A 53 8.34 -5.55 -2.54
CA ILE A 53 7.27 -6.53 -2.56
C ILE A 53 7.90 -7.89 -2.23
N LYS A 54 7.62 -8.37 -1.02
CA LYS A 54 8.18 -9.61 -0.48
C LYS A 54 7.56 -10.84 -1.15
N GLY A 55 8.40 -11.74 -1.62
CA GLY A 55 8.02 -13.11 -2.03
C GLY A 55 7.09 -13.24 -3.24
N VAL A 56 6.95 -12.20 -4.09
CA VAL A 56 6.10 -12.25 -5.29
C VAL A 56 6.81 -11.61 -6.48
N ASP A 57 6.96 -12.35 -7.57
CA ASP A 57 7.37 -11.80 -8.87
C ASP A 57 6.15 -11.22 -9.60
N LEU A 58 6.22 -9.94 -9.93
CA LEU A 58 5.16 -9.20 -10.61
C LEU A 58 5.56 -8.75 -12.03
N SER A 59 6.72 -9.17 -12.52
CA SER A 59 7.26 -8.83 -13.84
C SER A 59 6.28 -9.12 -14.97
N THR A 60 5.55 -10.24 -14.88
CA THR A 60 4.56 -10.66 -15.87
C THR A 60 3.26 -9.85 -15.80
N LYS A 61 2.95 -9.27 -14.64
CA LYS A 61 1.69 -8.54 -14.37
C LYS A 61 1.76 -7.08 -14.80
N TYR A 62 2.94 -6.46 -14.76
CA TYR A 62 3.14 -5.06 -15.11
C TYR A 62 4.05 -4.91 -16.33
N LYS A 63 3.44 -4.97 -17.51
CA LYS A 63 4.16 -4.76 -18.77
C LYS A 63 4.31 -3.26 -19.06
N THR A 64 5.48 -2.89 -19.56
CA THR A 64 5.76 -1.52 -20.00
C THR A 64 4.70 -1.03 -20.99
N GLY A 65 4.23 0.21 -20.81
CA GLY A 65 3.21 0.82 -21.68
C GLY A 65 1.77 0.47 -21.32
N THR A 66 1.53 -0.44 -20.36
CA THR A 66 0.18 -0.72 -19.87
C THR A 66 -0.25 0.30 -18.82
N LYS A 67 -1.52 0.72 -18.88
CA LYS A 67 -2.17 1.51 -17.83
C LYS A 67 -2.94 0.56 -16.93
N PHE A 68 -2.85 0.77 -15.63
CA PHE A 68 -3.58 -0.04 -14.66
C PHE A 68 -3.96 0.82 -13.44
N ALA A 69 -5.02 0.42 -12.74
CA ALA A 69 -5.44 1.06 -11.51
C ALA A 69 -4.81 0.36 -10.30
N TRP A 70 -4.08 1.11 -9.48
CA TRP A 70 -3.52 0.61 -8.22
C TRP A 70 -4.52 0.87 -7.09
N TRP A 71 -5.35 -0.12 -6.76
CA TRP A 71 -6.47 0.07 -5.83
C TRP A 71 -6.08 0.28 -4.37
N GLY A 72 -4.89 -0.18 -3.95
CA GLY A 72 -4.39 0.00 -2.57
C GLY A 72 -3.56 1.26 -2.35
N VAL A 73 -3.31 1.60 -1.09
CA VAL A 73 -2.29 2.57 -0.70
C VAL A 73 -0.90 1.96 -0.90
N SER A 74 -0.01 2.74 -1.51
CA SER A 74 1.39 2.38 -1.69
C SER A 74 2.27 3.12 -0.70
N SER A 75 2.96 2.37 0.15
CA SER A 75 4.09 2.88 0.93
C SER A 75 5.37 2.72 0.12
N CYS A 76 6.15 3.79 0.01
CA CYS A 76 7.36 3.84 -0.80
C CYS A 76 8.49 4.55 -0.05
N THR A 77 9.73 4.33 -0.50
CA THR A 77 10.94 4.95 0.03
C THR A 77 11.70 5.67 -1.09
N THR A 78 12.39 6.75 -0.75
CA THR A 78 13.36 7.39 -1.65
C THR A 78 14.76 6.76 -1.53
N ASN A 79 15.03 6.02 -0.46
CA ASN A 79 16.26 5.26 -0.28
C ASN A 79 16.01 3.77 -0.58
N VAL A 80 16.63 3.26 -1.64
CA VAL A 80 16.51 1.87 -2.06
C VAL A 80 17.09 0.87 -1.05
N GLU A 81 18.13 1.28 -0.30
CA GLU A 81 18.80 0.44 0.72
C GLU A 81 17.83 -0.01 1.82
N VAL A 82 16.78 0.77 2.08
CA VAL A 82 15.72 0.41 3.03
C VAL A 82 15.05 -0.92 2.64
N LEU A 83 15.00 -1.25 1.35
CA LEU A 83 14.40 -2.48 0.86
C LEU A 83 15.26 -3.73 1.12
N GLU A 84 16.53 -3.56 1.51
CA GLU A 84 17.43 -4.65 1.85
C GLU A 84 17.21 -5.18 3.28
N LEU A 85 16.36 -4.51 4.07
CA LEU A 85 15.99 -4.98 5.40
C LEU A 85 15.09 -6.23 5.30
N ASN A 86 15.32 -7.23 6.17
CA ASN A 86 14.58 -8.51 6.20
C ASN A 86 13.05 -8.37 6.29
N GLN A 87 12.55 -7.23 6.77
CA GLN A 87 11.11 -6.93 6.82
C GLN A 87 10.49 -6.63 5.44
N PHE A 88 11.32 -6.29 4.44
CA PHE A 88 10.92 -5.91 3.08
C PHE A 88 11.43 -6.84 1.97
N LEU A 89 12.46 -7.65 2.25
CA LEU A 89 12.89 -8.80 1.45
C LEU A 89 11.90 -9.97 1.58
#